data_AF-A0A3D3IAI7-F1
#
_entry.id   AF-A0A3D3IAI7-F1
#
_cell.length_a   1.000
_cell.length_b   1.000
_cell.length_c   1.000
_cell.angle_alpha   90.00
_cell.angle_beta   90.00
_cell.angle_gamma   90.00
#
_symmetry.space_group_name_H-M   'P 1'
#
loop_
_entity.id
_entity.type
_entity.pdbx_description
1 polymer ?
#
loop_
_entity_poly.entity_id
_entity_poly.type
_entity_poly.pdbx_seq_one_letter_code
_entity_poly.pdbx_strand_id
1 'polypeptide(L)'
;MTIHVLTGDALLSNFPEGKLTGAIAINRECLIEGPVAFTNLEDFWQERESYLLDAYPESDISYPDDVVFEFEKLKELQQGDEVNLWFENDLFCQINLWFTISLLPENGVAVYRIVPVIDNPEELWNGFGPMSSNELMDCFNKRILLTPEDLQLGKKLWQAYSTANLQELEKLAVIKSKAFPYLKEVCDAHIQRTSTQPGRPEKALKGIIDNGTTSFESAFEQFSEQEGIYGFGDMQVKRIFDQLIR
;
A
#
# COMPACT_ATOMS: atom_id res chain seq x y z
N MET A 1 1.16 19.95 -14.65
CA MET A 1 2.06 19.49 -13.57
C MET A 1 2.25 17.99 -13.70
N THR A 2 3.42 17.49 -13.32
CA THR A 2 3.63 16.06 -13.09
C THR A 2 3.90 15.86 -11.60
N ILE A 3 3.24 14.87 -10.99
CA ILE A 3 3.50 14.47 -9.61
C ILE A 3 3.78 12.97 -9.54
N HIS A 4 4.75 12.59 -8.73
CA HIS A 4 5.07 11.21 -8.40
C HIS A 4 4.62 10.93 -6.96
N VAL A 5 3.69 10.00 -6.79
CA VAL A 5 3.23 9.55 -5.47
C VAL A 5 3.97 8.28 -5.12
N LEU A 6 4.83 8.35 -4.11
CA LEU A 6 5.69 7.24 -3.66
C LEU A 6 5.04 6.54 -2.47
N THR A 7 5.19 5.22 -2.37
CA THR A 7 4.76 4.47 -1.18
C THR A 7 5.91 4.40 -0.17
N GLY A 8 5.82 5.18 0.91
CA GLY A 8 6.85 5.28 1.94
C GLY A 8 8.18 5.91 1.49
N ASP A 9 9.07 6.08 2.46
CA ASP A 9 10.36 6.76 2.27
C ASP A 9 11.45 5.88 1.64
N ALA A 10 11.30 4.56 1.68
CA ALA A 10 12.30 3.63 1.14
C ALA A 10 12.59 3.90 -0.34
N LEU A 11 11.54 4.19 -1.12
CA LEU A 11 11.65 4.50 -2.54
C LEU A 11 12.36 5.84 -2.79
N LEU A 12 12.25 6.81 -1.87
CA LEU A 12 12.80 8.15 -2.04
C LEU A 12 14.33 8.10 -2.18
N SER A 13 14.99 7.24 -1.39
CA SER A 13 16.46 7.12 -1.36
C SER A 13 17.09 6.74 -2.71
N ASN A 14 16.40 5.90 -3.49
CA ASN A 14 16.84 5.42 -4.80
C ASN A 14 16.12 6.10 -5.96
N PHE A 15 15.18 7.02 -5.66
CA PHE A 15 14.35 7.66 -6.66
C PHE A 15 15.24 8.33 -7.73
N PRO A 16 14.92 8.22 -9.04
CA PRO A 16 15.75 8.77 -10.13
C PRO A 16 15.73 10.30 -10.21
N GLU A 17 16.14 10.99 -9.14
CA GLU A 17 16.24 12.44 -9.08
C GLU A 17 17.13 12.98 -10.20
N GLY A 18 16.67 14.03 -10.87
CA GLY A 18 17.33 14.62 -12.03
C GLY A 18 17.06 13.90 -13.36
N LYS A 19 16.53 12.67 -13.35
CA LYS A 19 16.00 11.99 -14.56
C LYS A 19 14.48 12.13 -14.67
N LEU A 20 13.78 11.99 -13.54
CA LEU A 20 12.34 12.23 -13.45
C LEU A 20 12.10 13.66 -12.95
N THR A 21 11.24 14.37 -13.66
CA THR A 21 10.85 15.75 -13.32
C THR A 21 9.42 15.77 -12.80
N GLY A 22 9.17 16.52 -11.74
CA GLY A 22 7.84 16.66 -11.17
C GLY A 22 7.90 16.91 -9.67
N ALA A 23 6.76 17.20 -9.08
CA ALA A 23 6.63 17.18 -7.64
C ALA A 23 6.68 15.74 -7.12
N ILE A 24 7.12 15.57 -5.87
CA ILE A 24 7.04 14.30 -5.15
C ILE A 24 6.00 14.46 -4.04
N ALA A 25 5.09 13.49 -3.97
CA ALA A 25 4.24 13.26 -2.81
C ALA A 25 4.58 11.88 -2.21
N ILE A 26 4.62 11.78 -0.88
CA ILE A 26 4.95 10.51 -0.21
C ILE A 26 3.72 10.06 0.58
N ASN A 27 3.18 8.90 0.20
CA ASN A 27 2.12 8.23 0.95
C ASN A 27 2.76 7.47 2.11
N ARG A 28 2.67 8.05 3.31
CA ARG A 28 3.13 7.45 4.58
C ARG A 28 1.99 6.84 5.40
N GLU A 29 0.88 6.53 4.75
CA GLU A 29 -0.27 5.92 5.41
C GLU A 29 -0.10 4.40 5.57
N CYS A 30 -0.69 3.86 6.63
CA CYS A 30 -0.67 2.44 6.99
C CYS A 30 -2.12 1.93 7.03
N LEU A 31 -2.83 2.05 5.91
CA LEU A 31 -4.28 1.80 5.85
C LEU A 31 -4.68 0.33 5.94
N ILE A 32 -3.70 -0.59 6.01
CA ILE A 32 -3.97 -2.02 6.26
C ILE A 32 -4.49 -2.29 7.68
N GLU A 33 -4.34 -1.34 8.59
CA GLU A 33 -4.81 -1.45 9.97
C GLU A 33 -5.40 -0.13 10.47
N GLY A 34 -6.04 -0.19 11.65
CA GLY A 34 -6.70 0.96 12.26
C GLY A 34 -8.05 1.31 11.65
N PRO A 35 -8.69 2.38 12.13
CA PRO A 35 -9.94 2.87 11.57
C PRO A 35 -9.67 3.39 10.16
N VAL A 36 -10.49 2.95 9.20
CA VAL A 36 -10.38 3.37 7.79
C VAL A 36 -11.70 3.83 7.19
N ALA A 37 -12.80 3.63 7.92
CA ALA A 37 -14.12 4.15 7.54
C ALA A 37 -14.15 5.65 7.78
N PHE A 38 -14.68 6.43 6.83
CA PHE A 38 -14.87 7.86 7.04
C PHE A 38 -16.07 8.42 6.31
N THR A 39 -16.57 9.56 6.79
CA THR A 39 -17.64 10.34 6.16
C THR A 39 -17.12 11.66 5.56
N ASN A 40 -16.05 12.21 6.13
CA ASN A 40 -15.31 13.35 5.62
C ASN A 40 -13.81 13.16 5.93
N LEU A 41 -12.95 13.86 5.19
CA LEU A 41 -11.50 13.67 5.31
C LEU A 41 -10.90 14.34 6.55
N GLU A 42 -11.52 15.39 7.10
CA GLU A 42 -10.98 16.07 8.28
C GLU A 42 -11.04 15.15 9.51
N ASP A 43 -12.21 14.55 9.77
CA ASP A 43 -12.37 13.58 10.86
C ASP A 43 -11.51 12.33 10.61
N PHE A 44 -11.41 11.89 9.35
CA PHE A 44 -10.55 10.78 8.97
C PHE A 44 -9.11 11.02 9.41
N TRP A 45 -8.53 12.16 9.06
CA TRP A 45 -7.15 12.47 9.43
C TRP A 45 -6.92 12.49 10.94
N GLN A 46 -7.86 13.01 11.73
CA GLN A 46 -7.77 13.02 13.19
C GLN A 46 -7.82 11.61 13.80
N GLU A 47 -8.72 10.74 13.31
CA GLU A 47 -8.79 9.36 13.78
C GLU A 47 -7.55 8.55 13.41
N ARG A 48 -7.02 8.77 12.20
CA ARG A 48 -5.79 8.13 11.72
C ARG A 48 -4.58 8.57 12.53
N GLU A 49 -4.42 9.86 12.79
CA GLU A 49 -3.36 10.40 13.66
C GLU A 49 -3.39 9.76 15.04
N SER A 50 -4.56 9.75 15.69
CA SER A 50 -4.70 9.17 17.02
C SER A 50 -4.38 7.67 17.04
N TYR A 51 -4.77 6.93 16.00
CA TYR A 51 -4.49 5.51 15.91
C TYR A 51 -3.00 5.21 15.74
N LEU A 52 -2.33 5.92 14.82
CA LEU A 52 -0.92 5.66 14.51
C LEU A 52 0.00 6.08 15.66
N LEU A 53 -0.31 7.16 16.38
CA LEU A 53 0.43 7.55 17.58
C LEU A 53 0.31 6.53 18.72
N ASP A 54 -0.85 5.88 18.87
CA ASP A 54 -1.04 4.80 19.85
C ASP A 54 -0.36 3.49 19.41
N ALA A 55 -0.49 3.15 18.12
CA ALA A 55 0.07 1.92 17.57
C ALA A 55 1.61 1.95 17.45
N TYR A 56 2.18 3.13 17.19
CA TYR A 56 3.60 3.37 16.91
C TYR A 56 4.13 4.61 17.66
N PRO A 57 4.19 4.56 19.01
CA PRO A 57 4.55 5.73 19.83
C PRO A 57 5.99 6.21 19.65
N GLU A 58 6.86 5.39 19.07
CA GLU A 58 8.26 5.72 18.76
C GLU A 58 8.44 6.38 17.39
N SER A 59 7.35 6.56 16.62
CA SER A 59 7.38 7.25 15.33
C SER A 59 7.68 8.74 15.51
N ASP A 60 8.62 9.26 14.72
CA ASP A 60 9.00 10.68 14.70
C ASP A 60 8.25 11.50 13.64
N ILE A 61 7.31 10.88 12.94
CA ILE A 61 6.48 11.48 11.88
C ILE A 61 5.48 12.47 12.47
N SER A 62 5.48 13.72 11.99
CA SER A 62 4.40 14.68 12.23
C SER A 62 3.23 14.33 11.31
N TYR A 63 2.15 13.77 11.86
CA TYR A 63 1.04 13.33 11.03
C TYR A 63 0.44 14.45 10.13
N PRO A 64 0.21 15.68 10.62
CA PRO A 64 -0.28 16.77 9.76
C PRO A 64 0.72 17.17 8.66
N ASP A 65 2.00 17.28 8.99
CA ASP A 65 3.01 17.86 8.08
C ASP A 65 3.62 16.81 7.13
N ASP A 66 3.77 15.57 7.58
CA ASP A 66 4.45 14.50 6.84
C ASP A 66 3.47 13.51 6.18
N VAL A 67 2.18 13.55 6.55
CA VAL A 67 1.13 12.68 5.96
C VAL A 67 0.05 13.51 5.30
N VAL A 68 -0.68 14.34 6.04
CA VAL A 68 -1.84 15.07 5.51
C VAL A 68 -1.41 16.05 4.41
N PHE A 69 -0.35 16.83 4.64
CA PHE A 69 0.19 17.76 3.66
C PHE A 69 0.58 17.08 2.33
N GLU A 70 1.10 15.86 2.38
CA GLU A 70 1.46 15.09 1.18
C GLU A 70 0.22 14.74 0.33
N PHE A 71 -0.91 14.44 0.97
CA PHE A 71 -2.19 14.22 0.27
C PHE A 71 -2.83 15.52 -0.23
N GLU A 72 -2.65 16.65 0.47
CA GLU A 72 -3.17 17.95 0.02
C GLU A 72 -2.56 18.38 -1.33
N LYS A 73 -1.31 18.00 -1.63
CA LYS A 73 -0.68 18.22 -2.95
C LYS A 73 -1.50 17.63 -4.10
N LEU A 74 -2.29 16.57 -3.86
CA LEU A 74 -3.15 15.95 -4.88
C LEU A 74 -4.39 16.79 -5.19
N LYS A 75 -4.83 17.67 -4.29
CA LYS A 75 -6.00 18.53 -4.51
C LYS A 75 -5.70 19.68 -5.47
N GLU A 76 -4.43 19.99 -5.69
CA GLU A 76 -3.99 21.03 -6.62
C GLU A 76 -3.98 20.56 -8.09
N LEU A 77 -4.23 19.26 -8.34
CA LEU A 77 -4.24 18.68 -9.67
C LEU A 77 -5.33 19.29 -10.56
N GLN A 78 -4.95 19.59 -11.80
CA GLN A 78 -5.81 20.18 -12.82
C GLN A 78 -5.86 19.31 -14.08
N GLN A 79 -6.85 19.58 -14.94
CA GLN A 79 -6.94 18.93 -16.24
C GLN A 79 -5.64 19.08 -17.05
N GLY A 80 -5.13 17.97 -17.58
CA GLY A 80 -3.86 17.92 -18.31
C GLY A 80 -2.64 17.63 -17.43
N ASP A 81 -2.81 17.52 -16.12
CA ASP A 81 -1.75 17.05 -15.22
C ASP A 81 -1.52 15.54 -15.35
N GLU A 82 -0.34 15.10 -14.91
CA GLU A 82 0.08 13.70 -14.88
C GLU A 82 0.36 13.26 -13.44
N VAL A 83 -0.20 12.13 -13.04
CA VAL A 83 0.02 11.48 -11.74
C VAL A 83 0.67 10.13 -11.96
N ASN A 84 1.80 9.91 -11.32
CA ASN A 84 2.57 8.67 -11.37
C ASN A 84 2.53 7.98 -10.00
N LEU A 85 1.73 6.94 -9.88
CA LEU A 85 1.47 6.19 -8.65
C LEU A 85 2.45 5.02 -8.55
N TRP A 86 3.46 5.13 -7.67
CA TRP A 86 4.47 4.09 -7.41
C TRP A 86 4.01 3.18 -6.27
N PHE A 87 3.24 2.15 -6.60
CA PHE A 87 2.64 1.23 -5.64
C PHE A 87 2.82 -0.22 -6.08
N GLU A 88 3.34 -1.03 -5.16
CA GLU A 88 3.68 -2.43 -5.36
C GLU A 88 2.42 -3.32 -5.39
N ASN A 89 2.62 -4.64 -5.49
CA ASN A 89 1.54 -5.59 -5.73
C ASN A 89 0.91 -6.16 -4.45
N ASP A 90 1.58 -6.06 -3.31
CA ASP A 90 1.10 -6.58 -2.03
C ASP A 90 -0.13 -5.82 -1.50
N LEU A 91 -0.79 -6.40 -0.49
CA LEU A 91 -2.01 -5.86 0.09
C LEU A 91 -1.81 -4.48 0.73
N PHE A 92 -0.69 -4.23 1.41
CA PHE A 92 -0.40 -2.95 2.04
C PHE A 92 -0.39 -1.82 0.99
N CYS A 93 0.36 -2.02 -0.09
CA CYS A 93 0.44 -1.09 -1.21
C CYS A 93 -0.90 -0.93 -1.92
N GLN A 94 -1.63 -2.02 -2.15
CA GLN A 94 -2.91 -1.97 -2.85
C GLN A 94 -3.97 -1.16 -2.10
N ILE A 95 -4.07 -1.30 -0.77
CA ILE A 95 -5.04 -0.52 0.01
C ILE A 95 -4.71 0.97 -0.05
N ASN A 96 -3.43 1.33 0.12
CA ASN A 96 -2.97 2.71 0.02
C ASN A 96 -3.18 3.28 -1.39
N LEU A 97 -2.96 2.49 -2.43
CA LEU A 97 -3.24 2.85 -3.83
C LEU A 97 -4.73 3.15 -4.05
N TRP A 98 -5.62 2.28 -3.57
CA TRP A 98 -7.07 2.48 -3.73
C TRP A 98 -7.54 3.76 -3.04
N PHE A 99 -7.01 4.02 -1.84
CA PHE A 99 -7.26 5.27 -1.13
C PHE A 99 -6.74 6.47 -1.92
N THR A 100 -5.49 6.46 -2.38
CA THR A 100 -4.93 7.55 -3.21
C THR A 100 -5.79 7.80 -4.45
N ILE A 101 -6.19 6.74 -5.18
CA ILE A 101 -7.10 6.86 -6.35
C ILE A 101 -8.43 7.50 -5.95
N SER A 102 -8.95 7.20 -4.76
CA SER A 102 -10.22 7.76 -4.27
C SER A 102 -10.17 9.27 -4.04
N LEU A 103 -8.99 9.83 -3.81
CA LEU A 103 -8.76 11.26 -3.60
C LEU A 103 -8.51 12.03 -4.91
N LEU A 104 -8.17 11.33 -6.00
CA LEU A 104 -7.86 11.99 -7.27
C LEU A 104 -9.12 12.63 -7.88
N PRO A 105 -8.97 13.82 -8.48
CA PRO A 105 -10.09 14.51 -9.09
C PRO A 105 -10.54 13.78 -10.37
N GLU A 106 -11.83 13.91 -10.72
CA GLU A 106 -12.45 13.15 -11.83
C GLU A 106 -12.16 13.72 -13.22
N ASN A 107 -11.45 14.85 -13.33
CA ASN A 107 -11.37 15.66 -14.53
C ASN A 107 -9.99 15.67 -15.18
N GLY A 108 -9.79 14.76 -16.15
CA GLY A 108 -8.83 14.93 -17.23
C GLY A 108 -7.35 14.90 -16.83
N VAL A 109 -7.03 14.35 -15.65
CA VAL A 109 -5.67 14.01 -15.22
C VAL A 109 -5.29 12.65 -15.81
N ALA A 110 -4.08 12.53 -16.35
CA ALA A 110 -3.52 11.25 -16.78
C ALA A 110 -2.92 10.53 -15.56
N VAL A 111 -3.45 9.35 -15.22
CA VAL A 111 -3.00 8.58 -14.06
C VAL A 111 -2.27 7.33 -14.52
N TYR A 112 -1.04 7.16 -14.08
CA TYR A 112 -0.23 5.99 -14.37
C TYR A 112 0.07 5.22 -13.09
N ARG A 113 0.02 3.89 -13.15
CA ARG A 113 0.58 3.02 -12.11
C ARG A 113 1.95 2.53 -12.55
N ILE A 114 2.91 2.66 -11.65
CA ILE A 114 4.26 2.12 -11.77
C ILE A 114 4.35 0.98 -10.77
N VAL A 115 4.82 -0.17 -11.25
CA VAL A 115 5.04 -1.39 -10.46
C VAL A 115 6.45 -1.90 -10.71
N PRO A 116 7.03 -2.66 -9.76
CA PRO A 116 8.25 -3.40 -10.00
C PRO A 116 8.14 -4.25 -11.27
N VAL A 117 9.17 -4.19 -12.12
CA VAL A 117 9.32 -5.14 -13.23
C VAL A 117 9.86 -6.43 -12.63
N ILE A 118 9.06 -7.50 -12.70
CA ILE A 118 9.37 -8.78 -12.08
C ILE A 118 9.73 -9.79 -13.16
N ASP A 119 10.98 -10.23 -13.17
CA ASP A 119 11.46 -11.30 -14.06
C ASP A 119 11.44 -12.68 -13.36
N ASN A 120 11.63 -12.69 -12.03
CA ASN A 120 11.57 -13.89 -11.19
C ASN A 120 10.28 -13.90 -10.35
N PRO A 121 9.37 -14.89 -10.51
CA PRO A 121 8.14 -14.97 -9.73
C PRO A 121 8.34 -15.04 -8.21
N GLU A 122 9.50 -15.51 -7.72
CA GLU A 122 9.82 -15.54 -6.29
C GLU A 122 9.99 -14.13 -5.70
N GLU A 123 10.28 -13.13 -6.54
CA GLU A 123 10.52 -11.75 -6.14
C GLU A 123 9.25 -10.88 -6.23
N LEU A 124 8.10 -11.51 -6.51
CA LEU A 124 6.81 -10.83 -6.73
C LEU A 124 6.45 -9.82 -5.63
N TRP A 125 6.84 -10.11 -4.38
CA TRP A 125 6.50 -9.33 -3.19
C TRP A 125 7.68 -8.52 -2.62
N ASN A 126 8.84 -8.49 -3.29
CA ASN A 126 10.03 -7.79 -2.80
C ASN A 126 9.95 -6.27 -2.97
N GLY A 127 9.00 -5.80 -3.77
CA GLY A 127 8.77 -4.38 -3.96
C GLY A 127 9.89 -3.65 -4.71
N PHE A 128 10.00 -2.35 -4.46
CA PHE A 128 11.01 -1.47 -5.03
C PHE A 128 12.28 -1.36 -4.19
N GLY A 129 12.25 -1.76 -2.92
CA GLY A 129 13.36 -1.62 -1.97
C GLY A 129 14.75 -2.02 -2.51
N PRO A 130 14.92 -3.19 -3.15
CA PRO A 130 16.21 -3.62 -3.67
C PRO A 130 16.60 -2.97 -5.02
N MET A 131 15.72 -2.18 -5.65
CA MET A 131 15.93 -1.66 -7.00
C MET A 131 16.83 -0.44 -7.04
N SER A 132 17.72 -0.41 -8.02
CA SER A 132 18.55 0.74 -8.37
C SER A 132 17.76 1.81 -9.12
N SER A 133 18.29 3.03 -9.16
CA SER A 133 17.73 4.15 -9.95
C SER A 133 17.51 3.80 -11.44
N ASN A 134 18.33 2.93 -12.05
CA ASN A 134 18.13 2.52 -13.44
C ASN A 134 16.96 1.53 -13.58
N GLU A 135 16.81 0.58 -12.66
CA GLU A 135 15.67 -0.35 -12.65
C GLU A 135 14.34 0.40 -12.39
N LEU A 136 14.36 1.41 -11.53
CA LEU A 136 13.20 2.30 -11.33
C LEU A 136 12.84 3.08 -12.60
N MET A 137 13.83 3.52 -13.38
CA MET A 137 13.57 4.14 -14.69
C MET A 137 12.94 3.14 -15.68
N ASP A 138 13.35 1.87 -15.66
CA ASP A 138 12.74 0.83 -16.47
C ASP A 138 11.28 0.56 -16.07
N CYS A 139 10.99 0.57 -14.76
CA CYS A 139 9.62 0.50 -14.24
C CYS A 139 8.78 1.69 -14.74
N PHE A 140 9.32 2.92 -14.66
CA PHE A 140 8.65 4.12 -15.14
C PHE A 140 8.37 4.09 -16.65
N ASN A 141 9.30 3.56 -17.45
CA ASN A 141 9.13 3.42 -18.89
C ASN A 141 8.05 2.39 -19.27
N LYS A 142 7.77 1.43 -18.38
CA LYS A 142 6.73 0.39 -18.54
C LYS A 142 5.43 0.73 -17.79
N ARG A 143 5.28 1.96 -17.29
CA ARG A 143 4.12 2.39 -16.52
C ARG A 143 2.80 2.16 -17.26
N ILE A 144 1.76 1.87 -16.50
CA ILE A 144 0.44 1.49 -17.01
C ILE A 144 -0.48 2.70 -16.90
N LEU A 145 -0.99 3.19 -18.03
CA LEU A 145 -2.04 4.21 -18.03
C LEU A 145 -3.35 3.59 -17.54
N LEU A 146 -3.91 4.13 -16.45
CA LEU A 146 -5.18 3.70 -15.90
C LEU A 146 -6.33 4.18 -16.78
N THR A 147 -7.22 3.27 -17.14
CA THR A 147 -8.45 3.65 -17.84
C THR A 147 -9.48 4.24 -16.86
N PRO A 148 -10.54 4.90 -17.35
CA PRO A 148 -11.65 5.32 -16.50
C PRO A 148 -12.25 4.17 -15.68
N GLU A 149 -12.30 2.96 -16.24
CA GLU A 149 -12.77 1.75 -15.55
C GLU A 149 -11.82 1.33 -14.42
N ASP A 150 -10.51 1.43 -14.61
CA ASP A 150 -9.51 1.14 -13.57
C ASP A 150 -9.63 2.13 -12.40
N LEU A 151 -9.80 3.43 -12.69
CA LEU A 151 -9.99 4.46 -11.66
C LEU A 151 -11.29 4.23 -10.89
N GLN A 152 -12.38 3.89 -11.59
CA GLN A 152 -13.66 3.57 -10.96
C GLN A 152 -13.58 2.29 -10.13
N LEU A 153 -12.81 1.29 -10.59
CA LEU A 153 -12.54 0.06 -9.84
C LEU A 153 -11.78 0.36 -8.55
N GLY A 154 -10.70 1.15 -8.61
CA GLY A 154 -9.94 1.58 -7.43
C GLY A 154 -10.82 2.28 -6.38
N LYS A 155 -11.70 3.19 -6.81
CA LYS A 155 -12.68 3.85 -5.93
C LYS A 155 -13.63 2.87 -5.25
N LYS A 156 -14.15 1.89 -5.99
CA LYS A 156 -15.05 0.86 -5.45
C LYS A 156 -14.34 -0.08 -4.49
N LEU A 157 -13.09 -0.44 -4.79
CA LEU A 157 -12.24 -1.25 -3.93
C LEU A 157 -11.99 -0.54 -2.60
N TRP A 158 -11.62 0.75 -2.63
CA TRP A 158 -11.47 1.56 -1.42
C TRP A 158 -12.78 1.62 -0.61
N GLN A 159 -13.91 1.85 -1.27
CA GLN A 159 -15.20 1.91 -0.59
C GLN A 159 -15.57 0.57 0.08
N ALA A 160 -15.39 -0.56 -0.63
CA ALA A 160 -15.66 -1.88 -0.09
C ALA A 160 -14.74 -2.21 1.09
N TYR A 161 -13.44 -1.87 0.97
CA TYR A 161 -12.45 -2.05 2.02
C TYR A 161 -12.76 -1.22 3.27
N SER A 162 -12.93 0.10 3.10
CA SER A 162 -13.14 1.04 4.21
C SER A 162 -14.44 0.80 4.97
N THR A 163 -15.45 0.18 4.33
CA THR A 163 -16.72 -0.21 4.96
C THR A 163 -16.76 -1.67 5.43
N ALA A 164 -15.64 -2.38 5.37
CA ALA A 164 -15.52 -3.81 5.70
C ALA A 164 -16.52 -4.71 4.94
N ASN A 165 -16.91 -4.31 3.72
CA ASN A 165 -17.85 -5.05 2.88
C ASN A 165 -17.13 -6.15 2.09
N LEU A 166 -16.84 -7.26 2.77
CA LEU A 166 -16.11 -8.40 2.18
C LEU A 166 -16.83 -8.99 0.96
N GLN A 167 -18.16 -9.04 0.97
CA GLN A 167 -18.93 -9.58 -0.16
C GLN A 167 -18.77 -8.73 -1.42
N GLU A 168 -18.74 -7.41 -1.29
CA GLU A 168 -18.48 -6.54 -2.43
C GLU A 168 -17.02 -6.65 -2.89
N LEU A 169 -16.08 -6.75 -1.95
CA LEU A 169 -14.67 -6.96 -2.27
C LEU A 169 -14.46 -8.25 -3.09
N GLU A 170 -15.11 -9.36 -2.71
CA GLU A 170 -15.08 -10.63 -3.46
C GLU A 170 -15.61 -10.49 -4.89
N LYS A 171 -16.66 -9.68 -5.11
CA LYS A 171 -17.21 -9.43 -6.45
C LYS A 171 -16.27 -8.57 -7.29
N LEU A 172 -15.64 -7.56 -6.69
CA LEU A 172 -14.69 -6.68 -7.39
C LEU A 172 -13.39 -7.43 -7.72
N ALA A 173 -12.96 -8.36 -6.85
CA ALA A 173 -11.72 -9.13 -6.95
C ALA A 173 -11.56 -9.91 -8.27
N VAL A 174 -12.66 -10.28 -8.92
CA VAL A 174 -12.64 -11.06 -10.17
C VAL A 174 -12.60 -10.20 -11.43
N ILE A 175 -12.73 -8.87 -11.31
CA ILE A 175 -12.65 -7.94 -12.44
C ILE A 175 -11.23 -7.92 -12.98
N LYS A 176 -11.09 -8.19 -14.28
CA LYS A 176 -9.78 -8.19 -14.95
C LYS A 176 -9.35 -6.76 -15.26
N SER A 177 -8.21 -6.37 -14.70
CA SER A 177 -7.57 -5.07 -14.95
C SER A 177 -6.07 -5.28 -15.17
N LYS A 178 -5.51 -4.60 -16.17
CA LYS A 178 -4.05 -4.54 -16.34
C LYS A 178 -3.39 -3.72 -15.24
N ALA A 179 -4.11 -2.72 -14.71
CA ALA A 179 -3.65 -1.91 -13.60
C ALA A 179 -3.70 -2.65 -12.26
N PHE A 180 -4.42 -3.77 -12.14
CA PHE A 180 -4.49 -4.60 -10.92
C PHE A 180 -4.36 -6.10 -11.24
N PRO A 181 -3.17 -6.58 -11.65
CA PRO A 181 -2.98 -7.95 -12.14
C PRO A 181 -3.22 -9.03 -11.08
N TYR A 182 -2.94 -8.74 -9.81
CA TYR A 182 -3.06 -9.66 -8.66
C TYR A 182 -4.25 -9.32 -7.75
N LEU A 183 -5.27 -8.65 -8.31
CA LEU A 183 -6.38 -8.12 -7.51
C LEU A 183 -7.10 -9.22 -6.73
N LYS A 184 -7.28 -10.40 -7.34
CA LYS A 184 -7.97 -11.51 -6.68
C LYS A 184 -7.18 -11.97 -5.46
N GLU A 185 -5.89 -12.16 -5.63
CA GLU A 185 -4.97 -12.69 -4.65
C GLU A 185 -4.90 -11.77 -3.41
N VAL A 186 -4.78 -10.45 -3.62
CA VAL A 186 -4.73 -9.49 -2.50
C VAL A 186 -6.07 -9.36 -1.78
N CYS A 187 -7.19 -9.38 -2.52
CA CYS A 187 -8.52 -9.36 -1.89
C CYS A 187 -8.76 -10.63 -1.06
N ASP A 188 -8.41 -11.81 -1.59
CA ASP A 188 -8.46 -13.07 -0.86
C ASP A 188 -7.58 -13.02 0.40
N ALA A 189 -6.37 -12.45 0.32
CA ALA A 189 -5.49 -12.28 1.46
C ALA A 189 -6.13 -11.40 2.55
N HIS A 190 -6.77 -10.29 2.18
CA HIS A 190 -7.52 -9.44 3.13
C HIS A 190 -8.69 -10.20 3.79
N ILE A 191 -9.43 -10.98 3.02
CA ILE A 191 -10.53 -11.79 3.56
C ILE A 191 -9.99 -12.83 4.54
N GLN A 192 -8.88 -13.50 4.20
CA GLN A 192 -8.25 -14.51 5.07
C GLN A 192 -7.67 -13.91 6.36
N ARG A 193 -7.16 -12.67 6.32
CA ARG A 193 -6.67 -12.00 7.54
C ARG A 193 -7.80 -11.52 8.46
N THR A 194 -9.00 -11.27 7.95
CA THR A 194 -10.10 -10.64 8.73
C THR A 194 -11.27 -11.57 9.07
N SER A 195 -11.51 -12.63 8.29
CA SER A 195 -12.66 -13.53 8.44
C SER A 195 -12.56 -14.49 9.64
N THR A 196 -11.39 -14.64 10.25
CA THR A 196 -11.19 -15.49 11.44
C THR A 196 -10.30 -14.80 12.46
N GLN A 197 -10.40 -15.21 13.73
CA GLN A 197 -9.53 -14.77 14.81
C GLN A 197 -8.90 -16.00 15.51
N PRO A 198 -7.56 -16.16 15.49
CA PRO A 198 -6.57 -15.34 14.79
C PRO A 198 -6.71 -15.42 13.25
N GLY A 199 -6.31 -14.36 12.55
CA GLY A 199 -6.25 -14.29 11.10
C GLY A 199 -5.11 -15.14 10.51
N ARG A 200 -5.02 -15.20 9.18
CA ARG A 200 -3.95 -15.93 8.48
C ARG A 200 -2.53 -15.43 8.85
N PRO A 201 -2.22 -14.12 8.87
CA PRO A 201 -0.89 -13.63 9.26
C PRO A 201 -0.46 -14.11 10.66
N GLU A 202 -1.35 -14.00 11.64
CA GLU A 202 -1.06 -14.38 13.02
C GLU A 202 -0.88 -15.89 13.17
N LYS A 203 -1.67 -16.69 12.43
CA LYS A 203 -1.51 -18.15 12.37
C LYS A 203 -0.18 -18.55 11.73
N ALA A 204 0.22 -17.90 10.65
CA ALA A 204 1.48 -18.17 9.97
C ALA A 204 2.67 -17.85 10.88
N LEU A 205 2.67 -16.67 11.50
CA LEU A 205 3.72 -16.28 12.45
C LEU A 205 3.78 -17.21 13.67
N LYS A 206 2.63 -17.63 14.19
CA LYS A 206 2.57 -18.64 15.25
C LYS A 206 3.20 -19.97 14.82
N GLY A 207 2.93 -20.42 13.60
CA GLY A 207 3.53 -21.65 13.06
C GLY A 207 5.06 -21.56 12.97
N ILE A 208 5.60 -20.41 12.56
CA ILE A 208 7.05 -20.15 12.51
C ILE A 208 7.69 -20.26 13.90
N ILE A 209 7.05 -19.67 14.91
CA ILE A 209 7.49 -19.72 16.32
C ILE A 209 7.42 -21.15 16.87
N ASP A 210 6.29 -21.83 16.66
CA ASP A 210 6.06 -23.21 17.15
C ASP A 210 7.05 -24.22 16.52
N ASN A 211 7.59 -23.91 15.33
CA ASN A 211 8.64 -24.69 14.65
C ASN A 211 10.07 -24.41 15.16
N GLY A 212 10.22 -23.60 16.21
CA GLY A 212 11.49 -23.41 16.91
C GLY A 212 12.24 -22.12 16.57
N THR A 213 11.65 -21.21 15.79
CA THR A 213 12.22 -19.89 15.53
C THR A 213 12.04 -18.99 16.76
N THR A 214 13.13 -18.51 17.35
CA THR A 214 13.10 -17.76 18.62
C THR A 214 13.44 -16.29 18.51
N SER A 215 14.21 -15.87 17.49
CA SER A 215 14.53 -14.45 17.29
C SER A 215 13.49 -13.79 16.38
N PHE A 216 13.24 -12.51 16.63
CA PHE A 216 12.33 -11.73 15.81
C PHE A 216 12.82 -11.61 14.37
N GLU A 217 14.12 -11.39 14.17
CA GLU A 217 14.72 -11.19 12.85
C GLU A 217 14.49 -12.40 11.95
N SER A 218 14.73 -13.61 12.47
CA SER A 218 14.52 -14.85 11.72
C SER A 218 13.03 -15.16 11.51
N ALA A 219 12.18 -14.79 12.47
CA ALA A 219 10.74 -14.94 12.32
C ALA A 219 10.18 -13.97 11.25
N PHE A 220 10.68 -12.74 11.20
CA PHE A 220 10.30 -11.74 10.21
C PHE A 220 10.76 -12.11 8.80
N GLU A 221 11.98 -12.61 8.65
CA GLU A 221 12.49 -13.13 7.36
C GLU A 221 11.60 -14.27 6.84
N GLN A 222 11.38 -15.31 7.65
CA GLN A 222 10.51 -16.44 7.27
C GLN A 222 9.07 -16.03 7.02
N PHE A 223 8.54 -15.07 7.80
CA PHE A 223 7.19 -14.55 7.59
C PHE A 223 7.10 -13.81 6.27
N SER A 224 8.09 -12.97 5.94
CA SER A 224 8.13 -12.21 4.69
C SER A 224 8.21 -13.13 3.47
N GLU A 225 8.98 -14.21 3.56
CA GLU A 225 9.04 -15.24 2.51
C GLU A 225 7.70 -15.98 2.31
N GLN A 226 7.02 -16.35 3.40
CA GLN A 226 5.78 -17.13 3.35
C GLN A 226 4.54 -16.30 3.04
N GLU A 227 4.51 -15.07 3.53
CA GLU A 227 3.32 -14.23 3.62
C GLU A 227 3.56 -12.81 3.05
N GLY A 228 4.54 -12.67 2.15
CA GLY A 228 4.89 -11.41 1.48
C GLY A 228 3.73 -10.72 0.75
N ILE A 229 2.68 -11.46 0.39
CA ILE A 229 1.43 -10.90 -0.16
C ILE A 229 0.80 -9.83 0.73
N TYR A 230 1.07 -9.83 2.04
CA TYR A 230 0.52 -8.83 2.96
C TYR A 230 1.28 -7.51 2.93
N GLY A 231 2.55 -7.48 2.52
CA GLY A 231 3.38 -6.28 2.56
C GLY A 231 3.58 -5.72 3.98
N PHE A 232 3.59 -6.57 5.00
CA PHE A 232 3.78 -6.11 6.37
C PHE A 232 5.23 -5.69 6.63
N GLY A 233 5.39 -4.52 7.24
CA GLY A 233 6.67 -4.05 7.75
C GLY A 233 7.10 -4.76 9.04
N ASP A 234 8.35 -4.57 9.41
CA ASP A 234 8.96 -5.12 10.62
C ASP A 234 8.17 -4.74 11.89
N MET A 235 7.77 -3.48 12.05
CA MET A 235 7.01 -3.02 13.21
C MET A 235 5.65 -3.71 13.34
N GLN A 236 4.97 -3.97 12.22
CA GLN A 236 3.68 -4.69 12.20
C GLN A 236 3.86 -6.13 12.64
N VAL A 237 4.84 -6.83 12.05
CA VAL A 237 5.14 -8.22 12.43
C VAL A 237 5.63 -8.31 13.86
N LYS A 238 6.43 -7.33 14.33
CA LYS A 238 6.95 -7.28 15.71
C LYS A 238 5.82 -7.22 16.73
N ARG A 239 4.78 -6.40 16.48
CA ARG A 239 3.61 -6.30 17.37
C ARG A 239 2.89 -7.65 17.48
N ILE A 240 2.70 -8.38 16.38
CA ILE A 240 2.09 -9.71 16.40
C ILE A 240 3.01 -10.71 17.11
N PHE A 241 4.31 -10.70 16.79
CA PHE A 241 5.32 -11.57 17.40
C PHE A 241 5.31 -11.43 18.93
N ASP A 242 5.38 -10.20 19.43
CA ASP A 242 5.39 -9.90 20.86
C ASP A 242 4.11 -10.31 21.58
N GLN A 243 2.97 -10.36 20.89
CA GLN A 243 1.73 -10.89 21.46
C GLN A 243 1.73 -12.41 21.56
N LEU A 244 2.38 -13.10 20.62
CA LEU A 244 2.41 -14.56 20.56
C LEU A 244 3.43 -15.18 21.53
N ILE A 245 4.47 -14.45 21.91
CA ILE A 245 5.50 -14.92 22.87
C ILE A 245 5.25 -14.50 24.32
N ARG A 246 4.17 -13.73 24.58
CA ARG A 246 3.70 -13.40 25.92
C ARG A 246 2.95 -14.58 26.55
#